data_AF-A0A2V8MB28-F1
#
_entry.id   AF-A0A2V8MB28-F1
#
_cell.length_a   1.000
_cell.length_b   1.000
_cell.length_c   1.000
_cell.angle_alpha   90.00
_cell.angle_beta   90.00
_cell.angle_gamma   90.00
#
_symmetry.space_group_name_H-M   'P 1'
#
loop_
_entity.id
_entity.type
_entity.pdbx_description
1 polymer ?
#
loop_
_entity_poly.entity_id
_entity_poly.type
_entity_poly.pdbx_seq_one_letter_code
_entity_poly.pdbx_strand_id
1 'polypeptide(L)' 'MSEGIKSWAQALAQNNLSPEQRAVLETMVSDGQAETLEAAAALLDWQETVIHPDEHMYGF' A
#
# COMPACT_ATOMS: atom_id res chain seq x y z
N MET A 1 -11.97 -11.79 -10.85
CA MET A 1 -11.93 -10.48 -10.16
C MET A 1 -10.76 -10.58 -9.22
N SER A 2 -9.64 -9.93 -9.55
CA SER A 2 -8.44 -9.93 -8.70
C SER A 2 -8.83 -9.23 -7.42
N GLU A 3 -8.87 -9.94 -6.29
CA GLU A 3 -9.03 -9.31 -4.98
C GLU A 3 -7.90 -8.30 -4.82
N GLY A 4 -8.22 -7.01 -4.92
CA GLY A 4 -7.26 -5.93 -4.75
C GLY A 4 -6.62 -6.07 -3.37
N ILE A 5 -5.34 -5.71 -3.27
CA ILE A 5 -4.67 -5.66 -1.98
C ILE A 5 -5.42 -4.64 -1.13
N LYS A 6 -6.09 -5.11 -0.08
CA LYS A 6 -6.82 -4.24 0.85
C LYS A 6 -5.88 -3.36 1.69
N SER A 7 -4.63 -3.79 1.86
CA SER A 7 -3.58 -3.00 2.50
C SER A 7 -2.18 -3.51 2.11
N TRP A 8 -1.35 -2.61 1.58
CA TRP A 8 0.06 -2.83 1.26
C TRP A 8 0.87 -3.20 2.50
N ALA A 9 0.62 -2.54 3.62
CA ALA A 9 1.29 -2.87 4.89
C ALA A 9 0.92 -4.28 5.35
N GLN A 10 -0.35 -4.65 5.22
CA GLN A 10 -0.83 -5.99 5.60
C GLN A 10 -0.28 -7.08 4.66
N ALA A 11 -0.15 -6.80 3.37
CA ALA A 11 0.45 -7.70 2.39
C ALA A 11 1.96 -7.86 2.61
N LEU A 12 2.67 -6.79 2.96
CA LEU A 12 4.09 -6.84 3.33
C LEU A 12 4.32 -7.71 4.57
N ALA A 13 3.52 -7.50 5.63
CA ALA A 13 3.63 -8.25 6.88
C ALA A 13 3.35 -9.76 6.70
N GLN A 14 2.44 -10.11 5.80
CA GLN A 14 2.11 -11.51 5.47
C GLN A 14 3.03 -12.10 4.40
N ASN A 15 4.02 -11.33 3.91
CA ASN A 15 4.87 -11.70 2.78
C ASN A 15 4.06 -12.18 1.55
N ASN A 16 2.88 -11.57 1.35
CA ASN A 16 1.94 -11.88 0.27
C ASN A 16 2.01 -10.84 -0.87
N LEU A 17 3.11 -10.09 -0.93
CA LEU A 17 3.36 -9.16 -2.02
C LEU A 17 3.92 -9.92 -3.23
N SER A 18 3.37 -9.59 -4.40
CA SER A 18 3.94 -10.02 -5.67
C SER A 18 5.31 -9.37 -5.87
N PRO A 19 6.23 -9.97 -6.65
CA PRO A 19 7.54 -9.39 -6.93
C PRO A 19 7.44 -7.96 -7.49
N GLU A 20 6.45 -7.72 -8.34
CA GLU A 20 6.18 -6.40 -8.94
C GLU A 20 5.75 -5.37 -7.88
N GLN A 21 4.91 -5.77 -6.92
CA GLN A 21 4.45 -4.89 -5.83
C GLN A 21 5.59 -4.58 -4.85
N ARG A 22 6.44 -5.57 -4.56
CA ARG A 22 7.63 -5.33 -3.76
C ARG A 22 8.61 -4.38 -4.45
N ALA A 23 8.77 -4.48 -5.77
CA ALA A 23 9.60 -3.56 -6.54
C ALA A 23 9.09 -2.10 -6.45
N VAL A 24 7.77 -1.89 -6.37
CA VAL A 24 7.20 -0.54 -6.12
C VAL A 24 7.67 0.00 -4.78
N LEU A 25 7.56 -0.79 -3.70
CA LEU A 25 8.02 -0.37 -2.37
C LEU A 25 9.52 -0.09 -2.33
N GLU A 26 10.32 -0.95 -2.97
CA GLU A 26 11.77 -0.79 -3.06
C GLU A 26 12.16 0.46 -3.87
N THR A 27 11.41 0.78 -4.92
CA THR A 27 11.60 2.01 -5.71
C THR A 27 11.30 3.24 -4.87
N MET A 28 10.19 3.25 -4.10
CA MET A 28 9.85 4.38 -3.22
C MET A 28 10.93 4.64 -2.16
N VAL A 29 11.51 3.57 -1.61
CA VAL A 29 12.63 3.71 -0.66
C VAL A 29 13.86 4.24 -1.37
N SER A 30 14.17 3.72 -2.56
CA SER A 30 15.34 4.15 -3.33
C SER A 30 15.24 5.60 -3.82
N ASP A 31 14.04 6.06 -4.15
CA ASP A 31 13.75 7.45 -4.55
C ASP A 31 13.69 8.41 -3.34
N GLY A 32 13.85 7.89 -2.12
CA GLY A 32 13.80 8.67 -0.89
C GLY A 32 12.39 9.15 -0.51
N GLN A 33 11.35 8.57 -1.11
CA GLN A 33 9.96 8.83 -0.73
C GLN A 33 9.60 8.19 0.62
N ALA A 34 10.32 7.14 1.00
CA ALA A 34 10.14 6.45 2.28
C ALA A 34 11.50 6.01 2.85
N GLU A 35 11.60 5.96 4.17
CA GLU A 35 12.83 5.51 4.86
C GLU A 35 12.94 3.97 4.91
N THR A 36 11.81 3.27 4.86
CA THR A 36 11.73 1.80 4.92
C THR A 36 10.60 1.26 4.04
N LEU A 37 10.61 -0.05 3.75
CA LEU A 37 9.54 -0.71 2.99
C LEU A 37 8.20 -0.63 3.73
N GLU A 38 8.19 -0.72 5.05
CA GLU A 38 6.99 -0.54 5.86
C GLU A 38 6.44 0.90 5.75
N ALA A 39 7.32 1.91 5.75
CA ALA A 39 6.91 3.30 5.57
C ALA A 39 6.36 3.55 4.16
N ALA A 40 6.97 2.95 3.12
CA ALA A 40 6.47 2.99 1.75
C ALA A 40 5.08 2.35 1.64
N ALA A 41 4.90 1.18 2.28
CA ALA A 41 3.63 0.45 2.25
C ALA A 41 2.52 1.23 2.98
N ALA A 42 2.84 1.85 4.12
CA ALA A 42 1.94 2.76 4.80
C ALA A 42 1.57 3.95 3.91
N LEU A 43 2.54 4.62 3.29
CA LEU A 43 2.28 5.75 2.38
C LEU A 43 1.33 5.39 1.23
N LEU A 44 1.49 4.21 0.63
CA LEU A 44 0.58 3.72 -0.41
C LEU A 44 -0.82 3.44 0.12
N ASP A 45 -0.94 2.83 1.30
CA ASP A 45 -2.25 2.62 1.96
C ASP A 45 -2.97 3.94 2.22
N TRP A 46 -2.23 4.97 2.64
CA TRP A 46 -2.76 6.32 2.81
C TRP A 46 -3.14 6.98 1.48
N GLN A 47 -2.40 6.74 0.39
CA GLN A 47 -2.80 7.25 -0.92
C GLN A 47 -4.05 6.54 -1.46
N GLU A 48 -4.15 5.22 -1.34
CA GLU A 48 -5.32 4.48 -1.80
C GLU A 48 -6.58 4.84 -1.00
N THR A 49 -6.47 5.06 0.32
CA THR A 49 -7.61 5.51 1.14
C THR A 49 -8.09 6.92 0.75
N VAL A 50 -7.19 7.79 0.27
CA VAL A 50 -7.55 9.14 -0.17
C VAL A 50 -8.13 9.14 -1.60
N ILE A 51 -7.67 8.22 -2.46
CA ILE A 51 -8.12 8.10 -3.86
C ILE A 51 -9.44 7.31 -3.98
N HIS A 52 -9.76 6.45 -3.01
CA HIS A 52 -11.06 5.78 -2.87
C HIS A 52 -11.89 6.37 -1.72
N PRO A 53 -12.50 7.56 -1.89
CA PRO A 53 -13.40 8.13 -0.89
C PRO A 53 -14.72 7.34 -0.72
N ASP A 54 -14.99 6.34 -1.55
CA ASP A 54 -16.28 5.62 -1.61
C ASP A 54 -16.57 4.68 -0.42
N GLU A 55 -15.61 4.32 0.44
CA GLU A 55 -15.85 3.37 1.55
C GLU A 55 -15.82 3.95 2.98
N HIS A 56 -15.63 5.27 3.15
CA HIS A 56 -15.69 5.90 4.49
C HIS A 56 -16.84 6.90 4.67
N MET A 57 -17.77 6.98 3.71
CA MET A 57 -18.97 7.84 3.74
C MET A 57 -20.27 7.11 4.13
N TYR A 58 -20.21 5.93 4.76
CA TYR A 58 -21.38 5.32 5.42
C TYR A 58 -21.12 5.16 6.92
N GLY A 59 -20.92 6.30 7.59
CA GLY A 59 -21.37 6.45 8.96
C GLY A 59 -22.85 6.86 8.95
N PHE A 60 -23.76 5.88 9.01
CA PHE A 60 -25.15 6.06 9.47
C PHE A 60 -25.73 4.74 9.96
#